data_AF-Q9XX86-F1
#
_entry.id   AF-Q9XX86-F1
#
_cell.length_a   1.000
_cell.length_b   1.000
_cell.length_c   1.000
_cell.angle_alpha   90.00
_cell.angle_beta   90.00
_cell.angle_gamma   90.00
#
_symmetry.space_group_name_H-M   'P 1'
#
loop_
_entity.id
_entity.type
_entity.pdbx_description
1 polymer ?
#
loop_
_entity_poly.entity_id
_entity_poly.type
_entity_poly.pdbx_seq_one_letter_code
_entity_poly.pdbx_strand_id
1 'polypeptide(L)'
;MSSLSDLPIELIEQILNNLEALERLIARKVSYSFRAIIDNLGPNLKTVHVNFHEKFSRLILDENYGGVTYEQVDGACQVEYKNSGRVHAGRNHVEMLMEDLKSLVKYPEVDEFLIQLATNNFNERKIILKAIESFFESLNFKLKAKKVIIDDFTAREVSEILQKFEPEILEEITLQAQFLKYYEPINGVVELEQWKKAKILNNRSKFLIPIKHIVNFTQFDINVKDLTTDDALEIRDILIKSLTLESGYFRSVIANSVAIPSVFEPDHLFRKFALFEFKTPRCEFQFDCGPNYLSFQKKSL
;
A
#
# COMPACT_ATOMS: atom_id res chain seq x y z
N MET A 1 -21.91 44.59 -4.06
CA MET A 1 -20.97 43.71 -3.33
C MET A 1 -20.30 42.85 -4.38
N SER A 2 -18.98 42.95 -4.53
CA SER A 2 -18.23 42.08 -5.45
C SER A 2 -18.28 40.65 -4.92
N SER A 3 -18.75 39.72 -5.73
CA SER A 3 -18.68 38.29 -5.49
C SER A 3 -17.23 37.82 -5.64
N LEU A 4 -16.85 36.73 -4.96
CA LEU A 4 -15.58 36.04 -5.20
C LEU A 4 -15.46 35.59 -6.67
N SER A 5 -16.59 35.38 -7.34
CA SER A 5 -16.69 35.08 -8.78
C SER A 5 -16.37 36.27 -9.70
N ASP A 6 -16.28 37.49 -9.16
CA ASP A 6 -15.95 38.70 -9.94
C ASP A 6 -14.44 38.98 -10.00
N LEU A 7 -13.62 38.19 -9.28
CA LEU A 7 -12.17 38.27 -9.35
C LEU A 7 -11.66 37.77 -10.73
N PRO A 8 -10.60 38.39 -11.28
CA PRO A 8 -9.86 37.84 -12.42
C PRO A 8 -9.49 36.37 -12.20
N ILE A 9 -9.59 35.57 -13.25
CA ILE A 9 -9.37 34.12 -13.17
C ILE A 9 -7.96 33.78 -12.66
N GLU A 10 -6.97 34.60 -12.99
CA GLU A 10 -5.58 34.45 -12.56
C GLU A 10 -5.43 34.62 -11.03
N LEU A 11 -6.21 35.51 -10.41
CA LEU A 11 -6.22 35.68 -8.95
C LEU A 11 -6.93 34.50 -8.27
N ILE A 12 -8.01 33.99 -8.85
CA ILE A 12 -8.69 32.80 -8.35
C ILE A 12 -7.75 31.59 -8.42
N GLU A 13 -7.04 31.40 -9.54
CA GLU A 13 -6.04 30.35 -9.71
C GLU A 13 -4.92 30.45 -8.66
N GLN A 14 -4.40 31.65 -8.39
CA GLN A 14 -3.41 31.85 -7.33
C GLN A 14 -3.93 31.49 -5.94
N ILE A 15 -5.17 31.87 -5.61
CA ILE A 15 -5.79 31.51 -4.32
C ILE A 15 -5.93 29.99 -4.23
N LEU A 16 -6.51 29.35 -5.25
CA LEU A 16 -6.75 27.90 -5.27
C LEU A 16 -5.44 27.09 -5.26
N ASN A 17 -4.37 27.58 -5.89
CA ASN A 17 -3.05 26.98 -5.84
C ASN A 17 -2.40 27.04 -4.45
N ASN A 18 -2.72 28.04 -3.64
CA ASN A 18 -2.22 28.13 -2.26
C ASN A 18 -3.03 27.30 -1.26
N LEU A 19 -4.19 26.76 -1.65
CA LEU A 19 -4.99 25.88 -0.81
C LEU A 19 -4.35 24.47 -0.72
N GLU A 20 -4.48 23.85 0.44
CA GLU A 20 -4.15 22.43 0.64
C GLU A 20 -5.11 21.53 -0.17
N ALA A 21 -4.73 20.27 -0.42
CA ALA A 21 -5.55 19.32 -1.19
C ALA A 21 -7.00 19.19 -0.69
N LEU A 22 -7.19 19.11 0.63
CA LEU A 22 -8.52 19.03 1.25
C LEU A 22 -9.30 20.36 1.16
N GLU A 23 -8.61 21.49 1.20
CA GLU A 23 -9.24 22.81 1.05
C GLU A 23 -9.67 23.05 -0.40
N ARG A 24 -8.89 22.57 -1.36
CA ARG A 24 -9.30 22.50 -2.77
C ARG A 24 -10.54 21.65 -2.93
N LEU A 25 -10.64 20.49 -2.29
CA LEU A 25 -11.88 19.68 -2.33
C LEU A 25 -13.11 20.45 -1.85
N ILE A 26 -12.97 21.21 -0.78
CA ILE A 26 -14.06 22.03 -0.25
C ILE A 26 -14.40 23.15 -1.24
N ALA A 27 -13.39 23.88 -1.72
CA ALA A 27 -13.54 24.95 -2.72
C ALA A 27 -14.19 24.45 -4.02
N ARG A 28 -13.88 23.24 -4.46
CA ARG A 28 -14.48 22.56 -5.62
C ARG A 28 -16.00 22.37 -5.49
N LYS A 29 -16.51 22.25 -4.26
CA LYS A 29 -17.95 22.15 -3.96
C LYS A 29 -18.65 23.51 -3.88
N VAL A 30 -17.91 24.62 -3.83
CA VAL A 30 -18.46 25.99 -3.66
C VAL A 30 -19.01 26.57 -4.97
N SER A 31 -18.30 26.45 -6.09
CA SER A 31 -18.74 27.03 -7.38
C SER A 31 -18.31 26.22 -8.60
N TYR A 32 -18.99 26.43 -9.73
CA TYR A 32 -18.62 25.81 -11.02
C TYR A 32 -17.26 26.29 -11.51
N SER A 33 -16.95 27.59 -11.39
CA SER A 33 -15.67 28.16 -11.80
C SER A 33 -14.51 27.57 -11.01
N PHE A 34 -14.67 27.41 -9.69
CA PHE A 34 -13.64 26.79 -8.85
C PHE A 34 -13.45 25.34 -9.21
N ARG A 35 -14.55 24.63 -9.48
CA ARG A 35 -14.50 23.24 -9.93
C ARG A 35 -13.71 23.09 -11.23
N ALA A 36 -13.97 23.93 -12.23
CA ALA A 36 -13.25 23.90 -13.50
C ALA A 36 -11.75 24.18 -13.32
N ILE A 37 -11.39 25.18 -12.51
CA ILE A 37 -9.98 25.49 -12.22
C ILE A 37 -9.30 24.33 -11.49
N ILE A 38 -9.91 23.80 -10.42
CA ILE A 38 -9.33 22.69 -9.63
C ILE A 38 -9.20 21.41 -10.46
N ASP A 39 -10.21 21.10 -11.29
CA ASP A 39 -10.17 19.96 -12.20
C ASP A 39 -9.03 20.11 -13.23
N ASN A 40 -8.67 21.34 -13.63
CA ASN A 40 -7.54 21.63 -14.52
C ASN A 40 -6.17 21.66 -13.82
N LEU A 41 -6.09 22.16 -12.58
CA LEU A 41 -4.84 22.25 -11.83
C LEU A 41 -4.27 20.87 -11.49
N GLY A 42 -5.15 19.87 -11.37
CA GLY A 42 -4.80 18.56 -10.82
C GLY A 42 -4.53 18.66 -9.31
N PRO A 43 -4.97 17.68 -8.49
CA PRO A 43 -4.82 17.83 -7.05
C PRO A 43 -3.37 17.67 -6.55
N ASN A 44 -2.37 17.37 -7.41
CA ASN A 44 -0.95 17.15 -7.06
C ASN A 44 -0.77 16.38 -5.75
N LEU A 45 -1.59 15.34 -5.59
CA LEU A 45 -1.62 14.52 -4.38
C LEU A 45 -0.37 13.66 -4.35
N LYS A 46 0.37 13.76 -3.27
CA LYS A 46 1.44 12.83 -2.93
C LYS A 46 0.86 11.59 -2.27
N THR A 47 -0.05 11.75 -1.31
CA THR A 47 -0.59 10.62 -0.53
C THR A 47 -2.11 10.62 -0.46
N VAL A 48 -2.71 9.43 -0.61
CA VAL A 48 -4.17 9.20 -0.49
C VAL A 48 -4.41 8.01 0.42
N HIS A 49 -4.89 8.26 1.63
CA HIS A 49 -5.18 7.19 2.59
C HIS A 49 -6.67 7.12 2.86
N VAL A 50 -7.20 5.91 2.76
CA VAL A 50 -8.61 5.60 2.97
C VAL A 50 -8.72 4.52 4.04
N ASN A 51 -9.36 4.87 5.15
CA ASN A 51 -9.52 3.99 6.30
C ASN A 51 -11.01 3.75 6.54
N PHE A 52 -11.39 2.48 6.63
CA PHE A 52 -12.76 2.06 6.92
C PHE A 52 -12.84 1.42 8.30
N HIS A 53 -13.74 1.93 9.14
CA HIS A 53 -14.10 1.37 10.43
C HIS A 53 -15.58 1.03 10.46
N GLU A 54 -16.04 0.41 11.54
CA GLU A 54 -17.43 -0.05 11.66
C GLU A 54 -18.47 1.08 11.60
N LYS A 55 -18.14 2.26 12.13
CA LYS A 55 -19.08 3.39 12.21
C LYS A 55 -18.57 4.65 11.56
N PHE A 56 -17.36 4.64 11.03
CA PHE A 56 -16.79 5.82 10.38
C PHE A 56 -15.76 5.44 9.33
N SER A 57 -15.53 6.34 8.40
CA SER A 57 -14.45 6.26 7.42
C SER A 57 -13.62 7.53 7.47
N ARG A 58 -12.33 7.45 7.12
CA ARG A 58 -11.46 8.63 7.04
C ARG A 58 -10.75 8.69 5.70
N LEU A 59 -10.79 9.88 5.09
CA LEU A 59 -10.00 10.24 3.91
C LEU A 59 -8.89 11.21 4.33
N ILE A 60 -7.64 10.83 4.16
CA ILE A 60 -6.47 11.65 4.50
C ILE A 60 -5.67 11.88 3.22
N LEU A 61 -5.32 13.14 2.95
CA LEU A 61 -4.52 13.56 1.79
C LEU A 61 -3.26 14.28 2.27
N ASP A 62 -2.12 14.00 1.64
CA ASP A 62 -0.83 14.69 1.85
C ASP A 62 -0.42 14.85 3.32
N GLU A 63 -0.55 13.79 4.10
CA GLU A 63 -0.16 13.74 5.53
C GLU A 63 -0.86 14.78 6.43
N ASN A 64 -1.96 15.38 5.97
CA ASN A 64 -2.77 16.27 6.79
C ASN A 64 -3.47 15.47 7.90
N TYR A 65 -2.91 15.49 9.12
CA TYR A 65 -3.40 14.78 10.30
C TYR A 65 -4.91 14.93 10.56
N GLY A 66 -5.53 16.03 10.11
CA GLY A 66 -6.97 16.26 10.22
C GLY A 66 -7.81 15.26 9.44
N GLY A 67 -7.51 15.02 8.15
CA GLY A 67 -8.37 14.25 7.24
C GLY A 67 -9.84 14.72 7.21
N VAL A 68 -10.66 14.08 6.37
CA VAL A 68 -12.12 14.17 6.44
C VAL A 68 -12.62 12.92 7.13
N THR A 69 -13.39 13.08 8.20
CA THR A 69 -14.06 11.98 8.90
C THR A 69 -15.51 11.93 8.45
N TYR A 70 -15.97 10.75 8.05
CA TYR A 70 -17.35 10.45 7.71
C TYR A 70 -17.86 9.50 8.78
N GLU A 71 -18.74 9.95 9.66
CA GLU A 71 -19.22 9.17 10.81
C GLU A 71 -20.71 8.87 10.68
N GLN A 72 -21.09 7.63 10.96
CA GLN A 72 -22.48 7.18 10.94
C GLN A 72 -23.13 7.42 12.30
N VAL A 73 -24.06 8.37 12.36
CA VAL A 73 -24.83 8.73 13.56
C VAL A 73 -26.32 8.73 13.23
N ASP A 74 -27.13 7.96 13.95
CA ASP A 74 -28.60 7.95 13.87
C ASP A 74 -29.18 7.90 12.43
N GLY A 75 -28.59 7.06 11.57
CA GLY A 75 -29.02 6.91 10.17
C GLY A 75 -28.63 8.07 9.24
N ALA A 76 -27.83 9.01 9.72
CA ALA A 76 -27.19 10.07 8.95
C ALA A 76 -25.66 9.89 8.93
N CYS A 77 -25.02 10.46 7.92
CA CYS A 77 -23.58 10.59 7.86
C CYS A 77 -23.17 12.01 8.26
N GLN A 78 -22.42 12.14 9.33
CA GLN A 78 -21.79 13.37 9.78
C GLN A 78 -20.40 13.46 9.16
N VAL A 79 -20.16 14.50 8.36
CA VAL A 79 -18.89 14.75 7.69
C VAL A 79 -18.19 15.90 8.41
N GLU A 80 -17.01 15.62 8.94
CA GLU A 80 -16.20 16.58 9.70
C GLU A 80 -14.84 16.82 9.04
N TYR A 81 -14.46 18.09 8.96
CA TYR A 81 -13.14 18.54 8.55
C TYR A 81 -12.74 19.78 9.33
N LYS A 82 -11.58 19.71 10.03
CA LYS A 82 -11.11 20.76 10.96
C LYS A 82 -12.27 21.14 11.91
N ASN A 83 -12.68 22.41 11.94
CA ASN A 83 -13.77 22.91 12.80
C ASN A 83 -15.13 22.99 12.07
N SER A 84 -15.27 22.33 10.92
CA SER A 84 -16.49 22.36 10.11
C SER A 84 -17.13 20.98 10.04
N GLY A 85 -18.44 20.91 10.29
CA GLY A 85 -19.22 19.69 10.27
C GLY A 85 -20.51 19.87 9.46
N ARG A 86 -20.93 18.83 8.73
CA ARG A 86 -22.23 18.79 8.04
C ARG A 86 -22.89 17.43 8.26
N VAL A 87 -24.20 17.42 8.43
CA VAL A 87 -24.98 16.20 8.58
C VAL A 87 -25.74 15.91 7.28
N HIS A 88 -25.61 14.68 6.80
CA HIS A 88 -26.23 14.18 5.57
C HIS A 88 -27.18 13.04 5.93
N ALA A 89 -28.46 13.37 6.12
CA ALA A 89 -29.50 12.41 6.46
C ALA A 89 -29.63 11.29 5.39
N GLY A 90 -29.75 10.04 5.85
CA GLY A 90 -29.95 8.87 4.99
C GLY A 90 -28.76 8.47 4.14
N ARG A 91 -27.57 9.06 4.37
CA ARG A 91 -26.33 8.71 3.67
C ARG A 91 -25.46 7.81 4.52
N ASN A 92 -24.70 6.93 3.85
CA ASN A 92 -23.74 6.04 4.48
C ASN A 92 -22.31 6.62 4.42
N HIS A 93 -21.54 6.43 5.49
CA HIS A 93 -20.18 6.98 5.60
C HIS A 93 -19.18 6.42 4.57
N VAL A 94 -19.32 5.15 4.18
CA VAL A 94 -18.48 4.49 3.17
C VAL A 94 -18.78 5.07 1.79
N GLU A 95 -20.07 5.11 1.42
CA GLU A 95 -20.50 5.64 0.11
C GLU A 95 -20.09 7.10 -0.08
N MET A 96 -20.26 7.93 0.95
CA MET A 96 -19.87 9.34 0.88
C MET A 96 -18.36 9.50 0.70
N LEU A 97 -17.54 8.72 1.40
CA LEU A 97 -16.10 8.74 1.17
C LEU A 97 -15.77 8.34 -0.26
N MET A 98 -16.39 7.27 -0.79
CA MET A 98 -16.12 6.77 -2.13
C MET A 98 -16.48 7.78 -3.22
N GLU A 99 -17.56 8.54 -3.05
CA GLU A 99 -17.94 9.62 -3.96
C GLU A 99 -16.87 10.73 -4.01
N ASP A 100 -16.37 11.14 -2.84
CA ASP A 100 -15.32 12.14 -2.74
C ASP A 100 -14.00 11.59 -3.33
N LEU A 101 -13.64 10.34 -3.00
CA LEU A 101 -12.46 9.66 -3.56
C LEU A 101 -12.52 9.56 -5.09
N LYS A 102 -13.68 9.20 -5.66
CA LYS A 102 -13.87 9.08 -7.12
C LYS A 102 -13.62 10.40 -7.84
N SER A 103 -13.83 11.53 -7.17
CA SER A 103 -13.53 12.85 -7.75
C SER A 103 -12.05 13.19 -7.75
N LEU A 104 -11.26 12.59 -6.84
CA LEU A 104 -9.84 12.85 -6.64
C LEU A 104 -8.94 12.01 -7.55
N VAL A 105 -9.25 10.71 -7.67
CA VAL A 105 -8.35 9.74 -8.31
C VAL A 105 -8.29 9.83 -9.84
N LYS A 106 -9.03 10.77 -10.45
CA LYS A 106 -9.18 10.88 -11.91
C LYS A 106 -7.96 11.45 -12.64
N TYR A 107 -7.08 12.19 -11.96
CA TYR A 107 -6.18 13.12 -12.66
C TYR A 107 -4.68 12.94 -12.38
N PRO A 108 -4.17 12.74 -11.15
CA PRO A 108 -2.73 12.58 -10.95
C PRO A 108 -2.31 11.16 -10.55
N GLU A 109 -1.07 10.84 -10.93
CA GLU A 109 -0.27 9.83 -10.24
C GLU A 109 0.00 10.30 -8.80
N VAL A 110 -0.12 9.39 -7.85
CA VAL A 110 0.20 9.62 -6.44
C VAL A 110 1.45 8.86 -6.04
N ASP A 111 2.21 9.38 -5.08
CA ASP A 111 3.37 8.67 -4.56
C ASP A 111 2.93 7.48 -3.69
N GLU A 112 1.89 7.63 -2.86
CA GLU A 112 1.36 6.58 -1.99
C GLU A 112 -0.18 6.51 -1.99
N PHE A 113 -0.70 5.30 -2.10
CA PHE A 113 -2.11 4.99 -1.91
C PHE A 113 -2.27 3.93 -0.81
N LEU A 114 -2.98 4.27 0.26
CA LEU A 114 -3.29 3.35 1.35
C LEU A 114 -4.79 3.05 1.38
N ILE A 115 -5.13 1.77 1.48
CA ILE A 115 -6.48 1.31 1.81
C ILE A 115 -6.42 0.37 3.02
N GLN A 116 -7.19 0.71 4.05
CA GLN A 116 -7.25 -0.04 5.30
C GLN A 116 -8.69 -0.40 5.66
N LEU A 117 -8.89 -1.64 6.11
CA LEU A 117 -10.17 -2.17 6.57
C LEU A 117 -10.12 -2.61 8.03
N ALA A 118 -10.33 -1.66 8.94
CA ALA A 118 -10.24 -1.84 10.38
C ALA A 118 -11.61 -2.19 11.01
N THR A 119 -12.17 -3.34 10.64
CA THR A 119 -13.40 -3.87 11.26
C THR A 119 -13.35 -5.39 11.43
N ASN A 120 -13.79 -5.85 12.61
CA ASN A 120 -14.03 -7.27 12.91
C ASN A 120 -15.50 -7.66 12.74
N ASN A 121 -16.38 -6.69 12.48
CA ASN A 121 -17.80 -6.96 12.24
C ASN A 121 -17.97 -7.55 10.83
N PHE A 122 -18.41 -8.81 10.76
CA PHE A 122 -18.56 -9.55 9.50
C PHE A 122 -19.53 -8.88 8.52
N ASN A 123 -20.65 -8.36 9.02
CA ASN A 123 -21.65 -7.71 8.17
C ASN A 123 -21.12 -6.39 7.63
N GLU A 124 -20.47 -5.60 8.49
CA GLU A 124 -19.91 -4.31 8.09
C GLU A 124 -18.75 -4.48 7.10
N ARG A 125 -17.88 -5.47 7.34
CA ARG A 125 -16.84 -5.88 6.38
C ARG A 125 -17.44 -6.14 5.00
N LYS A 126 -18.51 -6.93 4.93
CA LYS A 126 -19.17 -7.26 3.65
C LYS A 126 -19.73 -6.02 2.95
N ILE A 127 -20.32 -5.08 3.70
CA ILE A 127 -20.84 -3.81 3.15
C ILE A 127 -19.69 -2.98 2.58
N ILE A 128 -18.60 -2.81 3.32
CA ILE A 128 -17.43 -2.04 2.89
C ILE A 128 -16.78 -2.66 1.65
N LEU A 129 -16.58 -3.98 1.63
CA LEU A 129 -15.98 -4.68 0.48
C LEU A 129 -16.81 -4.49 -0.79
N LYS A 130 -18.15 -4.56 -0.68
CA LYS A 130 -19.05 -4.31 -1.81
C LYS A 130 -18.94 -2.86 -2.31
N ALA A 131 -18.77 -1.90 -1.40
CA ALA A 131 -18.57 -0.50 -1.79
C ALA A 131 -17.22 -0.29 -2.48
N ILE A 132 -16.15 -0.95 -2.01
CA ILE A 132 -14.82 -0.95 -2.65
C ILE A 132 -14.90 -1.56 -4.06
N GLU A 133 -15.56 -2.70 -4.20
CA GLU A 133 -15.79 -3.37 -5.49
C GLU A 133 -16.53 -2.43 -6.45
N SER A 134 -17.66 -1.87 -6.03
CA SER A 134 -18.45 -0.94 -6.84
C SER A 134 -17.67 0.31 -7.22
N PHE A 135 -16.85 0.85 -6.30
CA PHE A 135 -15.97 1.98 -6.58
C PHE A 135 -15.03 1.65 -7.73
N PHE A 136 -14.30 0.52 -7.65
CA PHE A 136 -13.35 0.12 -8.67
C PHE A 136 -13.99 -0.27 -10.00
N GLU A 137 -15.17 -0.89 -9.99
CA GLU A 137 -15.96 -1.16 -11.21
C GLU A 137 -16.41 0.13 -11.90
N SER A 138 -16.63 1.18 -11.12
CA SER A 138 -17.07 2.47 -11.64
C SER A 138 -15.94 3.31 -12.27
N LEU A 139 -14.69 2.85 -12.17
CA LEU A 139 -13.53 3.45 -12.81
C LEU A 139 -13.30 2.79 -14.18
N ASN A 140 -13.14 3.62 -15.21
CA ASN A 140 -12.76 3.18 -16.56
C ASN A 140 -11.25 3.25 -16.81
N PHE A 141 -10.45 3.36 -15.75
CA PHE A 141 -8.99 3.47 -15.79
C PHE A 141 -8.37 2.75 -14.59
N LYS A 142 -7.07 2.45 -14.69
CA LYS A 142 -6.27 1.96 -13.57
C LYS A 142 -5.74 3.14 -12.75
N LEU A 143 -5.69 2.97 -11.43
CA LEU A 143 -5.10 3.94 -10.52
C LEU A 143 -3.59 4.02 -10.74
N LYS A 144 -3.04 5.23 -10.67
CA LYS A 144 -1.61 5.48 -10.83
C LYS A 144 -1.01 5.81 -9.47
N ALA A 145 -0.30 4.85 -8.88
CA ALA A 145 0.36 5.02 -7.59
C ALA A 145 1.72 4.32 -7.60
N LYS A 146 2.77 4.99 -7.13
CA LYS A 146 4.12 4.38 -7.02
C LYS A 146 4.18 3.37 -5.89
N LYS A 147 3.52 3.66 -4.76
CA LYS A 147 3.42 2.77 -3.61
C LYS A 147 1.97 2.48 -3.28
N VAL A 148 1.67 1.21 -3.03
CA VAL A 148 0.35 0.77 -2.56
C VAL A 148 0.50 0.05 -1.22
N ILE A 149 -0.30 0.49 -0.25
CA ILE A 149 -0.42 -0.14 1.07
C ILE A 149 -1.82 -0.74 1.18
N ILE A 150 -1.90 -2.06 1.34
CA ILE A 150 -3.16 -2.79 1.53
C ILE A 150 -3.14 -3.37 2.94
N ASP A 151 -4.03 -2.87 3.81
CA ASP A 151 -4.06 -3.21 5.23
C ASP A 151 -5.38 -3.86 5.66
N ASP A 152 -5.28 -5.02 6.32
CA ASP A 152 -6.38 -5.85 6.83
C ASP A 152 -7.34 -6.43 5.76
N PHE A 153 -6.75 -6.88 4.66
CA PHE A 153 -7.42 -7.68 3.60
C PHE A 153 -6.90 -9.12 3.53
N THR A 154 -7.73 -10.05 3.03
CA THR A 154 -7.38 -11.44 2.69
C THR A 154 -6.62 -11.50 1.38
N ALA A 155 -5.97 -12.62 1.06
CA ALA A 155 -5.19 -12.76 -0.18
C ALA A 155 -6.05 -12.53 -1.44
N ARG A 156 -7.30 -13.00 -1.42
CA ARG A 156 -8.26 -12.79 -2.51
C ARG A 156 -8.56 -11.31 -2.70
N GLU A 157 -8.89 -10.61 -1.62
CA GLU A 157 -9.24 -9.18 -1.69
C GLU A 157 -8.02 -8.33 -2.07
N VAL A 158 -6.81 -8.69 -1.59
CA VAL A 158 -5.55 -8.08 -2.05
C VAL A 158 -5.42 -8.21 -3.57
N SER A 159 -5.70 -9.38 -4.14
CA SER A 159 -5.67 -9.59 -5.60
C SER A 159 -6.66 -8.67 -6.32
N GLU A 160 -7.90 -8.59 -5.82
CA GLU A 160 -8.99 -7.81 -6.40
C GLU A 160 -8.71 -6.29 -6.36
N ILE A 161 -8.03 -5.81 -5.32
CA ILE A 161 -7.58 -4.42 -5.16
C ILE A 161 -6.36 -4.13 -6.02
N LEU A 162 -5.30 -4.96 -5.91
CA LEU A 162 -4.00 -4.69 -6.53
C LEU A 162 -4.09 -4.65 -8.06
N GLN A 163 -4.94 -5.48 -8.67
CA GLN A 163 -5.16 -5.48 -10.13
C GLN A 163 -5.67 -4.14 -10.69
N LYS A 164 -6.20 -3.26 -9.84
CA LYS A 164 -6.76 -1.94 -10.22
C LYS A 164 -5.71 -0.85 -10.35
N PHE A 165 -4.44 -1.14 -10.03
CA PHE A 165 -3.31 -0.22 -10.17
C PHE A 165 -2.53 -0.45 -11.46
N GLU A 166 -1.94 0.60 -12.00
CA GLU A 166 -1.13 0.57 -13.21
C GLU A 166 0.23 -0.10 -12.94
N PRO A 167 0.49 -1.31 -13.48
CA PRO A 167 1.71 -2.07 -13.18
C PRO A 167 3.01 -1.39 -13.64
N GLU A 168 2.97 -0.51 -14.64
CA GLU A 168 4.18 0.23 -15.09
C GLU A 168 4.60 1.36 -14.13
N ILE A 169 3.68 1.79 -13.26
CA ILE A 169 3.90 2.89 -12.31
C ILE A 169 4.17 2.36 -10.91
N LEU A 170 3.56 1.22 -10.56
CA LEU A 170 3.68 0.64 -9.23
C LEU A 170 5.09 0.09 -8.97
N GLU A 171 5.80 0.73 -8.05
CA GLU A 171 7.16 0.37 -7.64
C GLU A 171 7.20 -0.39 -6.31
N GLU A 172 6.28 -0.10 -5.39
CA GLU A 172 6.28 -0.70 -4.04
C GLU A 172 4.91 -1.25 -3.64
N ILE A 173 4.93 -2.48 -3.12
CA ILE A 173 3.76 -3.14 -2.53
C ILE A 173 4.02 -3.35 -1.05
N THR A 174 3.13 -2.82 -0.21
CA THR A 174 3.12 -3.09 1.24
C THR A 174 1.83 -3.81 1.63
N LEU A 175 1.98 -4.96 2.28
CA LEU A 175 0.89 -5.79 2.76
C LEU A 175 0.95 -5.87 4.29
N GLN A 176 -0.16 -5.50 4.92
CA GLN A 176 -0.37 -5.59 6.36
C GLN A 176 -1.72 -6.26 6.59
N ALA A 177 -1.79 -7.23 7.48
CA ALA A 177 -3.01 -7.97 7.75
C ALA A 177 -2.89 -8.60 9.13
N GLN A 178 -3.10 -7.78 10.15
CA GLN A 178 -2.99 -8.18 11.54
C GLN A 178 -4.17 -9.05 11.97
N PHE A 179 -5.32 -8.90 11.31
CA PHE A 179 -6.51 -9.70 11.57
C PHE A 179 -6.35 -11.19 11.20
N LEU A 180 -5.37 -11.55 10.35
CA LEU A 180 -5.15 -12.94 9.95
C LEU A 180 -4.73 -13.79 11.15
N LYS A 181 -5.61 -14.72 11.55
CA LYS A 181 -5.33 -15.66 12.64
C LYS A 181 -4.28 -16.70 12.23
N TYR A 182 -4.34 -17.15 10.98
CA TYR A 182 -3.48 -18.20 10.43
C TYR A 182 -2.72 -17.70 9.20
N TYR A 183 -1.70 -18.46 8.81
CA TYR A 183 -0.99 -18.22 7.56
C TYR A 183 -1.90 -18.52 6.36
N GLU A 184 -1.93 -17.61 5.39
CA GLU A 184 -2.77 -17.69 4.20
C GLU A 184 -1.88 -17.67 2.94
N PRO A 185 -2.00 -18.66 2.04
CA PRO A 185 -1.32 -18.59 0.75
C PRO A 185 -1.74 -17.37 -0.06
N ILE A 186 -0.78 -16.58 -0.55
CA ILE A 186 -1.06 -15.37 -1.34
C ILE A 186 -1.32 -15.67 -2.83
N ASN A 187 -1.87 -16.86 -3.10
CA ASN A 187 -2.07 -17.39 -4.44
C ASN A 187 -2.87 -16.42 -5.31
N GLY A 188 -2.54 -16.35 -6.60
CA GLY A 188 -3.17 -15.42 -7.55
C GLY A 188 -2.58 -14.01 -7.52
N VAL A 189 -2.21 -13.47 -6.35
CA VAL A 189 -1.54 -12.16 -6.26
C VAL A 189 -0.17 -12.20 -6.93
N VAL A 190 0.60 -13.28 -6.72
CA VAL A 190 1.93 -13.49 -7.33
C VAL A 190 1.91 -13.58 -8.86
N GLU A 191 0.73 -13.83 -9.45
CA GLU A 191 0.55 -13.94 -10.90
C GLU A 191 0.19 -12.61 -11.56
N LEU A 192 -0.12 -11.57 -10.77
CA LEU A 192 -0.45 -10.24 -11.28
C LEU A 192 0.77 -9.55 -11.87
N GLU A 193 0.56 -8.76 -12.93
CA GLU A 193 1.61 -7.92 -13.53
C GLU A 193 2.16 -6.90 -12.53
N GLN A 194 1.32 -6.42 -11.62
CA GLN A 194 1.69 -5.53 -10.52
C GLN A 194 2.73 -6.17 -9.62
N TRP A 195 2.56 -7.45 -9.29
CA TRP A 195 3.54 -8.21 -8.50
C TRP A 195 4.84 -8.44 -9.27
N LYS A 196 4.74 -8.72 -10.57
CA LYS A 196 5.88 -9.04 -11.43
C LYS A 196 6.76 -7.83 -11.76
N LYS A 197 6.21 -6.60 -11.71
CA LYS A 197 6.92 -5.37 -12.08
C LYS A 197 7.32 -4.49 -10.89
N ALA A 198 6.68 -4.65 -9.73
CA ALA A 198 7.06 -3.92 -8.53
C ALA A 198 8.52 -4.26 -8.12
N LYS A 199 9.22 -3.25 -7.63
CA LYS A 199 10.63 -3.31 -7.21
C LYS A 199 10.76 -3.68 -5.75
N ILE A 200 9.85 -3.20 -4.91
CA ILE A 200 9.94 -3.32 -3.45
C ILE A 200 8.70 -4.07 -2.92
N LEU A 201 8.94 -5.05 -2.04
CA LEU A 201 7.88 -5.77 -1.34
C LEU A 201 8.06 -5.71 0.18
N ASN A 202 7.05 -5.21 0.88
CA ASN A 202 6.99 -5.24 2.34
C ASN A 202 5.77 -6.06 2.78
N ASN A 203 5.95 -7.29 3.24
CA ASN A 203 4.88 -8.14 3.75
C ASN A 203 5.02 -8.37 5.26
N ARG A 204 4.25 -7.61 6.05
CA ARG A 204 4.14 -7.79 7.50
C ARG A 204 2.93 -8.63 7.92
N SER A 205 2.19 -9.16 6.95
CA SER A 205 1.06 -10.06 7.15
C SER A 205 1.51 -11.51 7.37
N LYS A 206 0.55 -12.41 7.65
CA LYS A 206 0.76 -13.87 7.62
C LYS A 206 0.56 -14.47 6.21
N PHE A 207 0.79 -13.69 5.17
CA PHE A 207 0.75 -14.20 3.80
C PHE A 207 1.94 -15.11 3.52
N LEU A 208 1.69 -16.33 3.06
CA LEU A 208 2.73 -17.25 2.60
C LEU A 208 3.09 -16.90 1.16
N ILE A 209 4.30 -16.37 0.99
CA ILE A 209 4.90 -16.08 -0.31
C ILE A 209 5.89 -17.20 -0.63
N PRO A 210 5.70 -17.98 -1.70
CA PRO A 210 6.70 -18.94 -2.13
C PRO A 210 7.98 -18.21 -2.57
N ILE A 211 9.14 -18.71 -2.14
CA ILE A 211 10.45 -18.09 -2.36
C ILE A 211 10.73 -17.83 -3.86
N LYS A 212 10.38 -18.73 -4.77
CA LYS A 212 10.50 -18.46 -6.22
C LYS A 212 9.88 -17.15 -6.72
N HIS A 213 8.84 -16.62 -6.04
CA HIS A 213 8.14 -15.41 -6.46
C HIS A 213 8.76 -14.11 -5.93
N ILE A 214 9.82 -14.16 -5.11
CA ILE A 214 10.56 -12.96 -4.67
C ILE A 214 11.60 -12.47 -5.70
N VAL A 215 11.91 -13.27 -6.72
CA VAL A 215 12.94 -12.98 -7.74
C VAL A 215 12.69 -11.69 -8.54
N ASN A 216 11.43 -11.24 -8.59
CA ASN A 216 11.04 -10.06 -9.36
C ASN A 216 11.41 -8.74 -8.65
N PHE A 217 11.59 -8.77 -7.33
CA PHE A 217 11.87 -7.58 -6.54
C PHE A 217 13.37 -7.29 -6.49
N THR A 218 13.73 -6.02 -6.34
CA THR A 218 15.09 -5.60 -5.98
C THR A 218 15.28 -5.67 -4.47
N GLN A 219 14.23 -5.37 -3.70
CA GLN A 219 14.26 -5.35 -2.25
C GLN A 219 12.99 -5.97 -1.66
N PHE A 220 13.11 -6.75 -0.60
CA PHE A 220 11.95 -7.26 0.10
C PHE A 220 12.16 -7.46 1.61
N ASP A 221 11.08 -7.35 2.36
CA ASP A 221 10.97 -7.69 3.78
C ASP A 221 9.67 -8.47 4.01
N ILE A 222 9.77 -9.76 4.30
CA ILE A 222 8.63 -10.67 4.35
C ILE A 222 8.62 -11.54 5.60
N ASN A 223 7.43 -11.88 6.09
CA ASN A 223 7.25 -12.96 7.05
C ASN A 223 7.29 -14.32 6.37
N VAL A 224 8.06 -15.24 6.93
CA VAL A 224 8.09 -16.66 6.56
C VAL A 224 7.77 -17.47 7.80
N LYS A 225 6.90 -18.48 7.68
CA LYS A 225 6.45 -19.28 8.84
C LYS A 225 7.62 -19.96 9.54
N ASP A 226 8.32 -20.81 8.82
CA ASP A 226 9.53 -21.50 9.27
C ASP A 226 10.53 -21.41 8.11
N LEU A 227 11.73 -20.87 8.33
CA LEU A 227 12.76 -20.87 7.30
C LEU A 227 13.54 -22.19 7.39
N THR A 228 13.45 -23.00 6.35
CA THR A 228 14.08 -24.32 6.28
C THR A 228 15.40 -24.28 5.50
N THR A 229 16.13 -25.40 5.51
CA THR A 229 17.33 -25.56 4.67
C THR A 229 16.99 -25.60 3.18
N ASP A 230 15.82 -26.12 2.80
CA ASP A 230 15.35 -26.13 1.41
C ASP A 230 15.04 -24.71 0.93
N ASP A 231 14.41 -23.88 1.77
CA ASP A 231 14.19 -22.46 1.47
C ASP A 231 15.54 -21.73 1.29
N ALA A 232 16.53 -22.03 2.15
CA ALA A 232 17.87 -21.44 2.03
C ALA A 232 18.57 -21.84 0.72
N LEU A 233 18.40 -23.08 0.26
CA LEU A 233 18.90 -23.54 -1.04
C LEU A 233 18.23 -22.79 -2.19
N GLU A 234 16.92 -22.59 -2.12
CA GLU A 234 16.18 -21.83 -3.13
C GLU A 234 16.61 -20.36 -3.16
N ILE A 235 16.78 -19.72 -1.99
CA ILE A 235 17.30 -18.36 -1.87
C ILE A 235 18.69 -18.25 -2.52
N ARG A 236 19.59 -19.18 -2.20
CA ARG A 236 20.94 -19.23 -2.78
C ARG A 236 20.87 -19.31 -4.31
N ASP A 237 20.04 -20.20 -4.84
CA ASP A 237 19.90 -20.41 -6.28
C ASP A 237 19.30 -19.18 -6.99
N ILE A 238 18.38 -18.45 -6.33
CA ILE A 238 17.87 -17.16 -6.80
C ILE A 238 18.99 -16.12 -6.84
N LEU A 239 19.78 -15.99 -5.77
CA LEU A 239 20.87 -15.00 -5.69
C LEU A 239 21.98 -15.24 -6.71
N ILE A 240 22.27 -16.51 -7.04
CA ILE A 240 23.24 -16.85 -8.09
C ILE A 240 22.77 -16.35 -9.47
N LYS A 241 21.45 -16.39 -9.72
CA LYS A 241 20.86 -16.07 -11.03
C LYS A 241 20.49 -14.59 -11.16
N SER A 242 20.07 -13.95 -10.07
CA SER A 242 19.56 -12.59 -10.08
C SER A 242 20.68 -11.55 -10.23
N LEU A 243 20.39 -10.51 -11.01
CA LEU A 243 21.25 -9.34 -11.15
C LEU A 243 20.70 -8.11 -10.43
N THR A 244 19.40 -8.11 -10.16
CA THR A 244 18.61 -6.98 -9.69
C THR A 244 18.38 -7.01 -8.18
N LEU A 245 18.50 -8.18 -7.53
CA LEU A 245 18.36 -8.28 -6.09
C LEU A 245 19.48 -7.53 -5.37
N GLU A 246 19.07 -6.62 -4.50
CA GLU A 246 19.94 -5.77 -3.68
C GLU A 246 19.86 -6.14 -2.21
N SER A 247 18.66 -6.40 -1.67
CA SER A 247 18.52 -6.79 -0.27
C SER A 247 17.28 -7.61 -0.02
N GLY A 248 17.33 -8.45 1.01
CA GLY A 248 16.19 -9.26 1.43
C GLY A 248 16.18 -9.46 2.92
N TYR A 249 14.99 -9.45 3.53
CA TYR A 249 14.79 -9.73 4.94
C TYR A 249 13.68 -10.77 5.10
N PHE A 250 14.02 -11.92 5.65
CA PHE A 250 13.09 -12.99 6.01
C PHE A 250 12.87 -12.95 7.52
N ARG A 251 11.67 -12.61 7.96
CA ARG A 251 11.24 -12.67 9.37
C ARG A 251 10.71 -14.06 9.65
N SER A 252 11.49 -14.88 10.34
CA SER A 252 11.13 -16.27 10.61
C SER A 252 11.95 -16.84 11.75
N VAL A 253 11.37 -17.77 12.50
CA VAL A 253 12.15 -18.58 13.43
C VAL A 253 13.11 -19.45 12.61
N ILE A 254 14.40 -19.36 12.91
CA ILE A 254 15.43 -20.13 12.22
C ILE A 254 15.46 -21.55 12.79
N ALA A 255 14.99 -22.52 12.00
CA ALA A 255 14.89 -23.92 12.43
C ALA A 255 16.26 -24.56 12.73
N ASN A 256 17.31 -24.13 12.04
CA ASN A 256 18.67 -24.61 12.26
C ASN A 256 19.70 -23.50 12.01
N SER A 257 20.25 -22.96 13.10
CA SER A 257 21.21 -21.84 13.07
C SER A 257 22.59 -22.20 12.51
N VAL A 258 22.85 -23.47 12.19
CA VAL A 258 24.10 -23.93 11.57
C VAL A 258 23.86 -24.30 10.11
N ALA A 259 22.86 -25.15 9.83
CA ALA A 259 22.63 -25.66 8.48
C ALA A 259 22.23 -24.57 7.48
N ILE A 260 21.46 -23.56 7.88
CA ILE A 260 21.03 -22.48 6.99
C ILE A 260 22.21 -21.61 6.54
N PRO A 261 23.05 -21.05 7.44
CA PRO A 261 24.27 -20.36 7.02
C PRO A 261 25.22 -21.23 6.19
N SER A 262 25.37 -22.52 6.52
CA SER A 262 26.22 -23.46 5.77
C SER A 262 25.79 -23.69 4.32
N VAL A 263 24.56 -23.36 3.94
CA VAL A 263 24.13 -23.39 2.52
C VAL A 263 24.88 -22.34 1.69
N PHE A 264 25.20 -21.20 2.30
CA PHE A 264 25.84 -20.05 1.65
C PHE A 264 27.36 -20.09 1.82
N GLU A 265 27.86 -20.56 2.97
CA GLU A 265 29.29 -20.69 3.25
C GLU A 265 29.62 -22.09 3.83
N PRO A 266 29.72 -23.14 2.99
CA PRO A 266 29.86 -24.53 3.43
C PRO A 266 31.12 -24.81 4.26
N ASP A 267 32.21 -24.07 3.99
CA ASP A 267 33.51 -24.28 4.63
C ASP A 267 33.65 -23.57 5.99
N HIS A 268 32.63 -22.79 6.39
CA HIS A 268 32.65 -22.04 7.65
C HIS A 268 32.03 -22.84 8.80
N LEU A 269 32.75 -22.90 9.91
CA LEU A 269 32.28 -23.56 11.14
C LEU A 269 31.37 -22.63 11.94
N PHE A 270 30.10 -22.56 11.54
CA PHE A 270 29.09 -21.81 12.29
C PHE A 270 28.83 -22.43 13.65
N ARG A 271 29.06 -21.65 14.71
CA ARG A 271 28.72 -22.06 16.10
C ARG A 271 27.34 -21.58 16.53
N LYS A 272 26.87 -20.44 16.00
CA LYS A 272 25.59 -19.75 16.25
C LYS A 272 25.30 -18.76 15.11
N PHE A 273 24.23 -17.98 15.26
CA PHE A 273 23.93 -16.73 14.53
C PHE A 273 25.18 -15.94 14.18
N ALA A 274 25.26 -15.49 12.93
CA ALA A 274 26.50 -14.99 12.36
C ALA A 274 26.24 -13.97 11.24
N LEU A 275 27.24 -13.10 11.08
CA LEU A 275 27.48 -12.35 9.87
C LEU A 275 28.42 -13.16 8.98
N PHE A 276 28.07 -13.33 7.72
CA PHE A 276 28.89 -14.05 6.74
C PHE A 276 28.72 -13.47 5.34
N GLU A 277 29.58 -13.87 4.42
CA GLU A 277 29.55 -13.41 3.03
C GLU A 277 29.14 -14.54 2.10
N PHE A 278 28.38 -14.20 1.06
CA PHE A 278 28.07 -15.10 -0.04
C PHE A 278 28.49 -14.45 -1.36
N LYS A 279 29.40 -15.11 -2.07
CA LYS A 279 29.92 -14.65 -3.35
C LYS A 279 29.30 -15.44 -4.48
N THR A 280 28.64 -14.74 -5.40
CA THR A 280 28.24 -15.26 -6.69
C THR A 280 29.28 -14.85 -7.74
N PRO A 281 29.24 -15.41 -8.96
CA PRO A 281 30.17 -14.98 -10.03
C PRO A 281 30.07 -13.50 -10.39
N ARG A 282 29.03 -12.78 -9.94
CA ARG A 282 28.71 -11.41 -10.37
C ARG A 282 28.49 -10.44 -9.22
N CYS A 283 28.21 -10.92 -8.02
CA CYS A 283 27.84 -10.09 -6.86
C CYS A 283 28.39 -10.69 -5.58
N GLU A 284 28.60 -9.83 -4.59
CA GLU A 284 28.93 -10.23 -3.22
C GLU A 284 27.83 -9.73 -2.30
N PHE A 285 27.36 -10.60 -1.41
CA PHE A 285 26.30 -10.31 -0.45
C PHE A 285 26.82 -10.50 0.97
N GLN A 286 26.49 -9.55 1.84
CA GLN A 286 26.65 -9.69 3.28
C GLN A 286 25.35 -10.22 3.85
N PHE A 287 25.42 -11.32 4.59
CA PHE A 287 24.30 -11.93 5.29
C PHE A 287 24.37 -11.62 6.78
N ASP A 288 23.19 -11.51 7.40
CA ASP A 288 23.00 -11.53 8.85
C ASP A 288 21.90 -12.54 9.19
N CYS A 289 22.26 -13.57 9.96
CA CYS A 289 21.36 -14.63 10.39
C CYS A 289 21.21 -14.57 11.92
N GLY A 290 20.04 -14.14 12.39
CA GLY A 290 19.68 -14.08 13.80
C GLY A 290 18.65 -15.16 14.19
N PRO A 291 18.18 -15.19 15.46
CA PRO A 291 17.22 -16.21 15.92
C PRO A 291 15.86 -16.17 15.20
N ASN A 292 15.45 -14.97 14.79
CA ASN A 292 14.12 -14.71 14.23
C ASN A 292 14.20 -14.05 12.85
N TYR A 293 15.36 -14.13 12.19
CA TYR A 293 15.51 -13.59 10.85
C TYR A 293 16.73 -14.14 10.10
N LEU A 294 16.62 -14.10 8.77
CA LEU A 294 17.74 -14.15 7.84
C LEU A 294 17.65 -12.92 6.96
N SER A 295 18.74 -12.17 6.80
CA SER A 295 18.78 -11.03 5.90
C SER A 295 20.06 -11.02 5.07
N PHE A 296 20.01 -10.36 3.92
CA PHE A 296 21.17 -10.11 3.10
C PHE A 296 21.12 -8.72 2.46
N GLN A 297 22.30 -8.18 2.16
CA GLN A 297 22.50 -6.94 1.42
C GLN A 297 23.65 -7.10 0.45
N LYS A 298 23.45 -6.69 -0.81
CA LYS A 298 24.46 -6.65 -1.86
C LYS A 298 25.50 -5.58 -1.53
N LYS A 299 26.77 -5.95 -1.56
CA LYS A 299 27.87 -5.01 -1.36
C LYS A 299 28.04 -4.17 -2.64
N SER A 300 28.21 -2.86 -2.47
CA SER A 300 28.66 -1.99 -3.55
C SER A 300 30.10 -2.37 -3.91
N LEU A 301 30.34 -2.68 -5.18
CA LEU A 301 31.70 -2.85 -5.73
C LEU A 301 32.37 -1.50 -5.93
#